data_AF-A0A3L7U825-F1
#
_entry.id   AF-A0A3L7U825-F1
#
_cell.length_a   1.000
_cell.length_b   1.000
_cell.length_c   1.000
_cell.angle_alpha   90.00
_cell.angle_beta   90.00
_cell.angle_gamma   90.00
#
_symmetry.space_group_name_H-M   'P 1'
#
loop_
_entity.id
_entity.type
_entity.pdbx_description
1 polymer ?
#
loop_
_entity_poly.entity_id
_entity_poly.type
_entity_poly.pdbx_seq_one_letter_code
_entity_poly.pdbx_strand_id
1 'polypeptide(L)'
;MPIHIVNGVERLVLDAIARTKPLEVDPARSQLFELFVATEKAGMISDDSNVGVFDGFDEEGSVTDLSADSLCRLLARRWGLDMAAREAQAQQTRLPADQLERMRVLWSMMRLWMEWSYAWRRWHEFHPR
;
A
#
# COMPACT_ATOMS: atom_id res chain seq x y z
N MET A 1 -4.85 10.31 -12.54
CA MET A 1 -3.69 10.42 -11.63
C MET A 1 -3.61 9.23 -10.65
N PRO A 2 -4.55 9.00 -9.70
CA PRO A 2 -4.40 7.98 -8.66
C PRO A 2 -4.36 6.53 -9.18
N ILE A 3 -5.12 6.22 -10.24
CA ILE A 3 -5.16 4.88 -10.82
C ILE A 3 -3.81 4.41 -11.38
N HIS A 4 -2.97 5.32 -11.87
CA HIS A 4 -1.63 4.98 -12.38
C HIS A 4 -0.66 4.64 -11.25
N ILE A 5 -0.81 5.29 -10.08
CA ILE A 5 -0.01 4.98 -8.89
C ILE A 5 -0.35 3.59 -8.38
N VAL A 6 -1.65 3.30 -8.18
CA VAL A 6 -2.09 1.98 -7.71
C VAL A 6 -1.65 0.88 -8.67
N ASN A 7 -1.83 1.06 -9.98
CA ASN A 7 -1.38 0.09 -10.98
C ASN A 7 0.15 -0.05 -11.01
N GLY A 8 0.89 1.04 -10.78
CA GLY A 8 2.34 1.03 -10.66
C GLY A 8 2.82 0.22 -9.45
N VAL A 9 2.21 0.46 -8.28
CA VAL A 9 2.52 -0.29 -7.05
C VAL A 9 2.18 -1.76 -7.22
N GLU A 10 0.98 -2.08 -7.74
CA GLU A 10 0.56 -3.44 -7.99
C GLU A 10 1.55 -4.17 -8.91
N ARG A 11 1.95 -3.52 -10.02
CA ARG A 11 2.92 -4.07 -10.95
C ARG A 11 4.26 -4.36 -10.27
N LEU A 12 4.78 -3.42 -9.48
CA LEU A 12 6.04 -3.63 -8.75
C LEU A 12 5.97 -4.80 -7.78
N VAL A 13 4.85 -4.92 -7.05
CA VAL A 13 4.64 -6.03 -6.12
C VAL A 13 4.56 -7.36 -6.87
N LEU A 14 3.81 -7.44 -7.96
CA LEU A 14 3.72 -8.67 -8.76
C LEU A 14 5.05 -9.02 -9.42
N ASP A 15 5.81 -8.04 -9.90
CA ASP A 15 7.15 -8.24 -10.46
C ASP A 15 8.13 -8.76 -9.38
N ALA A 16 8.03 -8.26 -8.14
CA ALA A 16 8.84 -8.74 -7.02
C ALA A 16 8.55 -10.21 -6.68
N ILE A 17 7.27 -10.60 -6.67
CA ILE A 17 6.83 -11.99 -6.50
C ILE A 17 7.38 -12.86 -7.64
N ALA A 18 7.13 -12.47 -8.90
CA ALA A 18 7.52 -13.24 -10.08
C ALA A 18 9.05 -13.44 -10.17
N ARG A 19 9.83 -12.46 -9.71
CA ARG A 19 11.29 -12.51 -9.70
C ARG A 19 11.85 -13.14 -8.43
N THR A 20 11.02 -13.51 -7.46
CA THR A 20 11.42 -13.99 -6.13
C THR A 20 12.41 -13.05 -5.43
N LYS A 21 12.24 -11.74 -5.63
CA LYS A 21 13.11 -10.71 -5.06
C LYS A 21 12.35 -9.87 -4.01
N PRO A 22 12.97 -9.59 -2.85
CA PRO A 22 12.35 -8.72 -1.84
C PRO A 22 12.08 -7.32 -2.38
N LEU A 23 10.96 -6.71 -1.98
CA LEU A 23 10.57 -5.36 -2.38
C LEU A 23 11.46 -4.29 -1.74
N GLU A 24 12.14 -4.64 -0.66
CA GLU A 24 13.07 -3.83 0.11
C GLU A 24 14.46 -3.68 -0.56
N VAL A 25 14.70 -4.38 -1.67
CA VAL A 25 15.98 -4.36 -2.38
C VAL A 25 15.82 -3.66 -3.73
N ASP A 26 16.87 -2.98 -4.16
CA ASP A 26 16.88 -2.31 -5.47
C ASP A 26 16.85 -3.32 -6.64
N PRO A 27 16.16 -2.97 -7.75
CA PRO A 27 15.59 -1.66 -8.06
C PRO A 27 14.17 -1.42 -7.52
N ALA A 28 13.51 -2.45 -6.98
CA ALA A 28 12.09 -2.38 -6.62
C ALA A 28 11.83 -1.36 -5.50
N ARG A 29 12.71 -1.30 -4.50
CA ARG A 29 12.63 -0.32 -3.40
C ARG A 29 12.62 1.11 -3.92
N SER A 30 13.58 1.47 -4.78
CA SER A 30 13.68 2.82 -5.35
C SER A 30 12.45 3.18 -6.19
N GLN A 31 11.96 2.24 -7.01
CA GLN A 31 10.75 2.47 -7.83
C GLN A 31 9.48 2.63 -6.98
N LEU A 32 9.35 1.86 -5.91
CA LEU A 32 8.24 2.00 -4.97
C LEU A 32 8.31 3.36 -4.26
N PHE A 33 9.51 3.81 -3.90
CA PHE A 33 9.73 5.10 -3.27
C PHE A 33 9.37 6.27 -4.20
N GLU A 34 9.67 6.19 -5.50
CA GLU A 34 9.23 7.20 -6.48
C GLU A 34 7.71 7.33 -6.53
N LEU A 35 6.99 6.20 -6.49
CA LEU A 35 5.52 6.20 -6.41
C LEU A 35 5.02 6.79 -5.10
N PHE A 36 5.69 6.51 -3.98
CA PHE A 36 5.40 7.13 -2.69
C PHE A 36 5.56 8.66 -2.77
N VAL A 37 6.67 9.17 -3.29
CA VAL A 37 6.91 10.61 -3.44
C VAL A 37 5.88 11.26 -4.37
N ALA A 38 5.47 10.58 -5.45
CA ALA A 38 4.42 11.07 -6.33
C ALA A 38 3.06 11.15 -5.62
N THR A 39 2.75 10.15 -4.78
CA THR A 39 1.55 10.13 -3.94
C THR A 39 1.54 11.28 -2.94
N GLU A 40 2.68 11.52 -2.29
CA GLU A 40 2.78 12.57 -1.28
C GLU A 40 2.74 13.97 -1.90
N LYS A 41 3.41 14.19 -3.03
CA LYS A 41 3.30 15.45 -3.78
C LYS A 41 1.87 15.75 -4.24
N ALA A 42 1.07 14.70 -4.46
CA ALA A 42 -0.33 14.83 -4.82
C ALA A 42 -1.25 15.05 -3.60
N GLY A 43 -0.72 15.04 -2.37
CA GLY A 43 -1.49 15.19 -1.14
C GLY A 43 -2.45 14.03 -0.88
N MET A 44 -2.12 12.83 -1.36
CA MET A 44 -2.98 11.64 -1.32
C MET A 44 -2.67 10.72 -0.13
N ILE A 45 -1.70 11.06 0.72
CA ILE A 45 -1.40 10.30 1.94
C ILE A 45 -2.13 10.95 3.10
N SER A 46 -3.23 10.33 3.55
CA SER A 46 -3.97 10.85 4.71
C SER A 46 -3.12 10.73 5.99
N ASP A 47 -3.28 11.69 6.89
CA ASP A 47 -2.70 11.61 8.22
C ASP A 47 -3.65 10.81 9.12
N ASP A 48 -3.20 9.65 9.62
CA ASP A 48 -3.98 8.84 10.58
C ASP A 48 -4.32 9.59 11.88
N SER A 49 -3.68 10.75 12.13
CA SER A 49 -4.01 11.65 13.23
C SER A 49 -5.32 12.43 13.02
N ASN A 50 -5.79 12.51 11.76
CA ASN A 50 -6.97 13.25 11.33
C ASN A 50 -8.12 12.28 11.02
N VAL A 51 -8.47 11.41 11.97
CA VAL A 51 -9.77 10.70 11.96
C VAL A 51 -10.87 11.72 12.30
N GLY A 52 -11.02 12.73 11.43
CA GLY A 52 -12.24 13.50 11.33
C GLY A 52 -13.34 12.54 10.95
N VAL A 53 -14.43 12.60 11.72
CA VAL A 53 -15.70 11.91 11.51
C VAL A 53 -15.90 11.53 10.05
N PHE A 54 -16.01 10.22 9.78
CA PHE A 54 -16.45 9.67 8.51
C PHE A 54 -17.82 10.28 8.19
N ASP A 55 -17.81 11.38 7.43
CA ASP A 55 -19.00 12.06 6.94
C ASP A 55 -19.01 11.94 5.41
N GLY A 56 -20.16 11.56 4.89
CA GLY A 56 -20.44 11.64 3.46
C GLY A 56 -19.79 10.57 2.59
N PHE A 57 -20.55 9.52 2.33
CA PHE A 57 -20.68 9.03 0.96
C PHE A 57 -21.24 10.20 0.14
N ASP A 58 -20.41 10.99 -0.57
CA ASP A 58 -20.86 11.75 -1.74
C ASP A 58 -19.74 12.24 -2.67
N GLU A 59 -19.95 11.91 -3.94
CA GLU A 59 -19.74 12.66 -5.19
C GLU A 59 -18.42 13.42 -5.45
N GLU A 60 -17.68 12.93 -6.46
CA GLU A 60 -16.81 13.69 -7.38
C GLU A 60 -15.77 14.68 -6.78
N GLY A 61 -15.32 14.48 -5.54
CA GLY A 61 -14.26 15.31 -4.95
C GLY A 61 -13.34 14.59 -3.97
N SER A 62 -13.58 13.30 -3.71
CA SER A 62 -12.77 12.48 -2.81
C SER A 62 -11.35 12.34 -3.36
N VAL A 63 -10.40 13.07 -2.76
CA VAL A 63 -8.97 12.80 -2.94
C VAL A 63 -8.76 11.34 -2.55
N THR A 64 -8.35 10.50 -3.50
CA THR A 64 -8.14 9.07 -3.25
C THR A 64 -7.10 8.92 -2.14
N ASP A 65 -7.51 8.38 -1.00
CA ASP A 65 -6.60 8.06 0.09
C ASP A 65 -5.72 6.87 -0.29
N LEU A 66 -4.42 7.12 -0.36
CA LEU A 66 -3.37 6.17 -0.66
C LEU A 66 -2.41 6.01 0.54
N SER A 67 -2.96 6.14 1.76
CA SER A 67 -2.34 5.66 3.00
C SER A 67 -1.97 4.16 2.88
N ALA A 68 -1.04 3.70 3.73
CA ALA A 68 -0.56 2.32 3.70
C ALA A 68 -1.73 1.30 3.82
N ASP A 69 -2.65 1.55 4.76
CA ASP A 69 -3.84 0.74 4.97
C ASP A 69 -4.78 0.75 3.76
N SER A 70 -5.13 1.93 3.23
CA SER A 70 -6.04 2.06 2.09
C SER A 70 -5.48 1.39 0.84
N LEU A 71 -4.17 1.57 0.58
CA LEU A 71 -3.48 0.94 -0.54
C LEU A 71 -3.43 -0.60 -0.40
N CYS A 72 -3.09 -1.10 0.79
CA CYS A 72 -3.07 -2.55 1.04
C CYS A 72 -4.47 -3.17 0.91
N ARG A 73 -5.51 -2.51 1.45
CA ARG A 73 -6.90 -2.96 1.32
C ARG A 73 -7.36 -2.98 -0.13
N LEU A 74 -6.99 -1.96 -0.91
CA LEU A 74 -7.34 -1.89 -2.34
C LEU A 74 -6.69 -3.04 -3.12
N LEU A 75 -5.41 -3.32 -2.91
CA LEU A 75 -4.71 -4.43 -3.55
C LEU A 75 -5.24 -5.80 -3.09
N ALA A 76 -5.49 -5.96 -1.78
CA ALA A 76 -6.05 -7.19 -1.24
C ALA A 76 -7.43 -7.53 -1.85
N ARG A 77 -8.29 -6.52 -2.00
CA ARG A 77 -9.59 -6.66 -2.69
C ARG A 77 -9.42 -7.03 -4.16
N ARG A 78 -8.51 -6.36 -4.88
CA ARG A 78 -8.23 -6.65 -6.30
C ARG A 78 -7.74 -8.08 -6.53
N TRP A 79 -7.00 -8.64 -5.59
CA TRP A 79 -6.48 -10.01 -5.68
C TRP A 79 -7.40 -11.07 -5.07
N GLY A 80 -8.54 -10.66 -4.50
CA GLY A 80 -9.47 -11.57 -3.84
C GLY A 80 -8.92 -12.19 -2.56
N LEU A 81 -7.93 -11.57 -1.91
CA LEU A 81 -7.30 -12.11 -0.69
C LEU A 81 -8.29 -12.25 0.46
N ASP A 82 -9.26 -11.34 0.58
CA ASP A 82 -10.28 -11.38 1.63
C ASP A 82 -11.16 -12.64 1.51
N MET A 83 -11.47 -13.06 0.29
CA MET A 83 -12.26 -14.26 0.03
C MET A 83 -11.42 -15.53 0.25
N ALA A 84 -10.18 -15.54 -0.23
CA ALA A 84 -9.27 -16.66 -0.03
C ALA A 84 -8.95 -16.91 1.46
N ALA A 85 -8.78 -15.85 2.25
CA ALA A 85 -8.57 -15.94 3.69
C ALA A 85 -9.81 -16.51 4.41
N ARG A 86 -11.01 -16.05 4.04
CA ARG A 86 -12.28 -16.55 4.60
C ARG A 86 -12.52 -18.02 4.24
N GLU A 87 -12.28 -18.42 3.01
CA GLU A 87 -12.44 -19.82 2.56
C GLU A 87 -11.46 -20.74 3.26
N ALA A 88 -10.18 -20.38 3.35
CA ALA A 88 -9.18 -21.19 4.06
C ALA A 88 -9.50 -21.31 5.55
N GLN A 89 -10.00 -20.23 6.18
CA GLN A 89 -10.45 -20.26 7.57
C GLN A 89 -11.69 -21.16 7.75
N ALA A 90 -12.66 -21.06 6.85
CA ALA A 90 -13.88 -21.87 6.89
C ALA A 90 -13.60 -23.36 6.66
N GLN A 91 -12.62 -23.69 5.81
CA GLN A 91 -12.21 -25.05 5.51
C GLN A 91 -11.15 -25.60 6.49
N GLN A 92 -10.66 -24.78 7.44
CA GLN A 92 -9.51 -25.09 8.30
C GLN A 92 -8.29 -25.57 7.52
N THR A 93 -8.14 -25.10 6.28
CA THR A 93 -7.03 -25.47 5.39
C THR A 93 -5.95 -24.40 5.42
N ARG A 94 -4.73 -24.79 5.07
CA ARG A 94 -3.66 -23.82 4.84
C ARG A 94 -3.99 -22.95 3.64
N LEU A 95 -3.65 -21.68 3.73
CA LEU A 95 -3.79 -20.73 2.62
C LEU A 95 -2.90 -21.21 1.45
N PRO A 96 -3.37 -21.14 0.18
CA PRO A 96 -2.56 -21.50 -0.98
C PRO A 96 -1.23 -20.73 -1.02
N ALA A 97 -0.17 -21.37 -1.49
CA ALA A 97 1.19 -20.80 -1.51
C ALA A 97 1.24 -19.43 -2.20
N ASP A 98 0.59 -19.29 -3.36
CA ASP A 98 0.52 -18.03 -4.11
C ASP A 98 -0.14 -16.90 -3.32
N GLN A 99 -1.15 -17.21 -2.51
CA GLN A 99 -1.84 -16.23 -1.68
C GLN A 99 -1.00 -15.82 -0.48
N LEU A 100 -0.23 -16.76 0.10
CA LEU A 100 0.73 -16.45 1.16
C LEU A 100 1.85 -15.53 0.66
N GLU A 101 2.36 -15.76 -0.54
CA GLU A 101 3.38 -14.90 -1.14
C GLU A 101 2.86 -13.47 -1.34
N ARG A 102 1.64 -13.32 -1.87
CA ARG A 102 0.97 -12.02 -1.99
C ARG A 102 0.81 -11.32 -0.65
N MET A 103 0.41 -12.04 0.40
CA MET A 103 0.32 -11.47 1.76
C MET A 103 1.68 -11.01 2.29
N ARG A 104 2.75 -11.80 2.07
CA ARG A 104 4.10 -11.44 2.52
C ARG A 104 4.59 -10.16 1.86
N VAL A 105 4.42 -10.03 0.54
CA VAL A 105 4.87 -8.82 -0.17
C VAL A 105 3.99 -7.60 0.16
N LEU A 106 2.68 -7.78 0.41
CA LEU A 106 1.85 -6.69 0.93
C LEU A 106 2.34 -6.19 2.29
N TRP A 107 2.79 -7.08 3.17
CA TRP A 107 3.35 -6.66 4.45
C TRP A 107 4.65 -5.86 4.25
N SER A 108 5.56 -6.34 3.40
CA SER A 108 6.77 -5.58 3.03
C SER A 108 6.43 -4.18 2.49
N MET A 109 5.44 -4.10 1.59
CA MET A 109 4.97 -2.83 1.03
C MET A 109 4.39 -1.91 2.12
N MET A 110 3.48 -2.41 2.94
CA MET A 110 2.86 -1.67 4.06
C MET A 110 3.92 -1.08 4.97
N ARG A 111 4.91 -1.90 5.37
CA ARG A 111 5.98 -1.48 6.25
C ARG A 111 6.82 -0.35 5.64
N LEU A 112 7.29 -0.51 4.41
CA LEU A 112 8.06 0.53 3.72
C LEU A 112 7.25 1.84 3.60
N TRP A 113 5.98 1.74 3.22
CA TRP A 113 5.10 2.89 3.05
C TRP A 113 4.86 3.64 4.36
N MET A 114 4.68 2.91 5.47
CA MET A 114 4.57 3.49 6.82
C MET A 114 5.87 4.14 7.28
N GLU A 115 7.01 3.45 7.10
CA GLU A 115 8.33 3.97 7.46
C GLU A 115 8.63 5.29 6.72
N TRP A 116 8.31 5.37 5.43
CA TRP A 116 8.49 6.59 4.65
C TRP A 116 7.49 7.67 5.02
N SER A 117 6.20 7.34 5.19
CA SER A 117 5.19 8.29 5.69
C SER A 117 5.64 8.94 7.00
N TYR A 118 6.14 8.13 7.92
CA TYR A 118 6.64 8.59 9.21
C TYR A 118 7.88 9.49 9.07
N ALA A 119 8.88 9.05 8.30
CA ALA A 119 10.10 9.82 8.07
C ALA A 119 9.81 11.16 7.38
N TRP A 120 8.85 11.20 6.45
CA TRP A 120 8.46 12.40 5.72
C TRP A 120 7.79 13.43 6.64
N ARG A 121 6.84 13.00 7.48
CA ARG A 121 6.15 13.90 8.45
C ARG A 121 7.13 14.56 9.40
N ARG A 122 8.14 13.81 9.86
CA ARG A 122 9.16 14.30 10.79
C ARG A 122 10.33 15.01 10.12
N TRP A 123 10.33 15.12 8.79
CA TRP A 123 11.43 15.73 8.04
C TRP A 123 11.76 17.16 8.53
N HIS A 124 10.72 17.93 8.86
CA HIS A 124 10.83 19.29 9.38
C HIS A 124 11.52 19.38 10.76
N GLU A 125 11.48 18.32 11.57
CA GLU A 125 12.15 18.29 12.88
C GLU A 125 13.68 18.27 12.73
N PHE A 126 14.18 17.66 11.64
CA PHE A 126 15.60 17.48 11.38
C PHE A 126 16.16 18.51 10.38
N HIS A 127 15.28 19.25 9.70
CA HIS A 127 15.63 20.34 8.80
C HIS A 127 14.89 21.62 9.20
N PRO A 128 15.23 22.19 10.39
CA PRO A 128 14.74 23.50 10.76
C PRO A 128 15.18 24.50 9.68
N ARG A 129 14.23 25.28 9.17
CA ARG A 129 14.48 26.31 8.16
C ARG A 129 15.40 27.40 8.68
#